data_AF-A0A0D7NBF0-F1
#
_entry.id   AF-A0A0D7NBF0-F1
#
_cell.length_a   1.000
_cell.length_b   1.000
_cell.length_c   1.000
_cell.angle_alpha   90.00
_cell.angle_beta   90.00
_cell.angle_gamma   90.00
#
_symmetry.space_group_name_H-M   'P 1'
#
loop_
_entity.id
_entity.type
_entity.pdbx_description
1 polymer ?
#
loop_
_entity_poly.entity_id
_entity_poly.type
_entity_poly.pdbx_seq_one_letter_code
_entity_poly.pdbx_strand_id
1 'polypeptide(L)'
;MSTSLQIGLLVFPKVTQLDLTGPLQVFSAVPGAKVHLIWKRIEPVPTDSVMVLTPTTTFADCPQLDVICVPGGAGTNDMVGDEEMLAFLRKQAAGAKYITSVCTGSLVLGAAGLLKGYRATTHWSAIDFLAGFGAIPTKTRVCVDRNRFTGGGVTAGIDFALTLVSELVDRRMAEAIQLGIEYNPAPPFNAGSPDTAPAEVLASVKERIAPSQVRRTEQMERAAARLAQ
;
A
#
# COMPACT_ATOMS: atom_id res chain seq x y z
N MET A 1 16.23 -25.16 10.26
CA MET A 1 15.16 -25.00 9.24
C MET A 1 14.97 -23.52 9.05
N SER A 2 15.16 -22.98 7.84
CA SER A 2 14.86 -21.56 7.59
C SER A 2 13.37 -21.34 7.82
N THR A 3 12.99 -20.45 8.73
CA THR A 3 11.59 -20.11 8.97
C THR A 3 11.00 -19.50 7.69
N SER A 4 9.81 -19.96 7.31
CA SER A 4 9.06 -19.49 6.14
C SER A 4 8.71 -18.01 6.31
N LEU A 5 8.97 -17.18 5.29
CA LEU A 5 8.65 -15.75 5.28
C LEU A 5 7.14 -15.54 5.45
N GLN A 6 6.73 -14.72 6.41
CA GLN A 6 5.33 -14.34 6.64
C GLN A 6 5.05 -12.98 5.98
N ILE A 7 4.22 -12.95 4.94
CA ILE A 7 3.87 -11.73 4.20
C ILE A 7 2.39 -11.45 4.38
N GLY A 8 2.04 -10.27 4.90
CA GLY A 8 0.66 -9.89 5.16
C GLY A 8 0.21 -8.71 4.33
N LEU A 9 -0.91 -8.87 3.63
CA LEU A 9 -1.57 -7.80 2.87
C LEU A 9 -2.91 -7.48 3.52
N LEU A 10 -3.13 -6.21 3.82
CA LEU A 10 -4.35 -5.77 4.49
C LEU A 10 -5.51 -5.71 3.50
N VAL A 11 -6.63 -6.34 3.84
CA VAL A 11 -7.90 -6.25 3.10
C VAL A 11 -8.82 -5.34 3.88
N PHE A 12 -9.54 -4.41 3.25
CA PHE A 12 -10.55 -3.59 3.92
C PHE A 12 -11.64 -3.13 2.93
N PRO A 13 -12.84 -2.74 3.39
CA PRO A 13 -13.92 -2.28 2.52
C PRO A 13 -13.46 -1.13 1.62
N LYS A 14 -13.82 -1.18 0.34
CA LYS A 14 -13.44 -0.15 -0.65
C LYS A 14 -11.91 0.00 -0.86
N VAL A 15 -11.16 -1.07 -0.61
CA VAL A 15 -9.76 -1.18 -1.08
C VAL A 15 -9.74 -1.16 -2.60
N THR A 16 -8.75 -0.49 -3.20
CA THR A 16 -8.48 -0.63 -4.64
C THR A 16 -7.82 -1.98 -4.84
N GLN A 17 -8.56 -2.93 -5.43
CA GLN A 17 -8.11 -4.33 -5.44
C GLN A 17 -6.73 -4.50 -6.09
N LEU A 18 -6.39 -3.70 -7.10
CA LEU A 18 -5.12 -3.83 -7.83
C LEU A 18 -3.90 -3.39 -6.98
N ASP A 19 -4.09 -2.50 -6.01
CA ASP A 19 -3.08 -2.13 -5.03
C ASP A 19 -2.67 -3.32 -4.15
N LEU A 20 -3.57 -4.31 -4.01
CA LEU A 20 -3.35 -5.54 -3.27
C LEU A 20 -2.96 -6.70 -4.19
N THR A 21 -3.69 -6.93 -5.28
CA THR A 21 -3.52 -8.10 -6.14
C THR A 21 -2.24 -8.05 -6.97
N GLY A 22 -1.76 -6.85 -7.33
CA GLY A 22 -0.46 -6.68 -7.99
C GLY A 22 0.71 -7.20 -7.12
N PRO A 23 0.90 -6.66 -5.90
CA PRO A 23 1.91 -7.16 -4.97
C PRO A 23 1.66 -8.62 -4.55
N LEU A 24 0.40 -9.02 -4.35
CA LEU A 24 0.03 -10.40 -4.02
C LEU A 24 0.56 -11.39 -5.06
N GLN A 25 0.45 -11.07 -6.36
CA GLN A 25 0.95 -11.92 -7.43
C GLN A 25 2.47 -12.11 -7.34
N VAL A 26 3.22 -11.04 -7.04
CA VAL A 26 4.68 -11.10 -6.89
C VAL A 26 5.06 -11.88 -5.63
N PHE A 27 4.46 -11.57 -4.49
CA PHE A 27 4.79 -12.23 -3.21
C PHE A 27 4.40 -13.71 -3.18
N SER A 28 3.31 -14.09 -3.85
CA SER A 28 2.89 -15.50 -3.94
C SER A 28 3.84 -16.35 -4.78
N ALA A 29 4.65 -15.72 -5.64
CA ALA A 29 5.65 -16.40 -6.44
C ALA A 29 6.98 -16.64 -5.69
N VAL A 30 7.15 -16.10 -4.47
CA VAL A 30 8.35 -16.31 -3.65
C VAL A 30 8.32 -17.71 -3.04
N PRO A 31 9.31 -18.59 -3.35
CA PRO A 31 9.29 -19.97 -2.85
C PRO A 31 9.31 -20.05 -1.32
N GLY A 32 8.35 -20.79 -0.77
CA GLY A 32 8.25 -21.02 0.67
C GLY A 32 7.74 -19.84 1.49
N ALA A 33 7.35 -18.72 0.87
CA ALA A 33 6.63 -17.66 1.58
C ALA A 33 5.19 -18.08 1.90
N LYS A 34 4.68 -17.65 3.06
CA LYS A 34 3.27 -17.73 3.43
C LYS A 34 2.67 -16.34 3.31
N VAL A 35 1.69 -16.21 2.42
CA VAL A 35 1.00 -14.95 2.16
C VAL A 35 -0.38 -14.96 2.83
N HIS A 36 -0.69 -13.88 3.54
CA HIS A 36 -1.91 -13.71 4.31
C HIS A 36 -2.70 -12.51 3.79
N LEU A 37 -4.00 -12.70 3.55
CA LEU A 37 -4.95 -11.62 3.37
C LEU A 37 -5.60 -11.34 4.73
N ILE A 38 -5.38 -10.15 5.27
CA ILE A 38 -5.62 -9.89 6.69
C ILE A 38 -6.71 -8.84 6.85
N TRP A 39 -7.74 -9.17 7.65
CA TRP A 39 -8.77 -8.21 8.03
C TRP A 39 -9.29 -8.48 9.45
N LYS A 40 -10.32 -7.75 9.89
CA LYS A 40 -10.98 -7.94 11.20
C LYS A 40 -11.71 -9.28 11.32
N ARG A 41 -12.17 -9.80 10.18
CA ARG A 41 -13.08 -10.95 10.09
C ARG A 41 -12.82 -11.71 8.79
N ILE A 42 -13.23 -12.98 8.70
CA ILE A 42 -12.92 -13.86 7.56
C ILE A 42 -13.93 -13.75 6.41
N GLU A 43 -15.09 -13.14 6.65
CA GLU A 43 -16.13 -13.04 5.64
C GLU A 43 -15.72 -12.12 4.48
N PRO A 44 -16.29 -12.35 3.28
CA PRO A 44 -15.92 -11.59 2.09
C PRO A 44 -16.09 -10.07 2.27
N VAL A 45 -15.09 -9.33 1.80
CA VAL A 45 -14.98 -7.88 1.92
C VAL A 45 -15.11 -7.25 0.53
N PRO A 46 -16.11 -6.36 0.30
CA PRO A 46 -16.28 -5.70 -0.99
C PRO A 46 -15.16 -4.67 -1.24
N THR A 47 -14.62 -4.68 -2.45
CA THR A 47 -13.61 -3.71 -2.91
C THR A 47 -14.28 -2.44 -3.43
N ASP A 48 -13.53 -1.51 -4.01
CA ASP A 48 -14.08 -0.36 -4.74
C ASP A 48 -14.55 -0.70 -6.17
N SER A 49 -14.52 -1.99 -6.51
CA SER A 49 -14.93 -2.55 -7.80
C SER A 49 -15.91 -3.71 -7.59
N VAL A 50 -16.27 -4.40 -8.68
CA VAL A 50 -17.11 -5.61 -8.63
C VAL A 50 -16.45 -6.80 -7.93
N MET A 51 -15.13 -6.75 -7.68
CA MET A 51 -14.40 -7.81 -7.00
C MET A 51 -14.71 -7.83 -5.50
N VAL A 52 -14.82 -9.03 -4.93
CA VAL A 52 -14.91 -9.26 -3.49
C VAL A 52 -13.72 -10.10 -3.06
N LEU A 53 -13.05 -9.72 -1.98
CA LEU A 53 -11.87 -10.40 -1.46
C LEU A 53 -12.22 -11.15 -0.16
N THR A 54 -11.72 -12.36 -0.01
CA THR A 54 -11.91 -13.15 1.21
C THR A 54 -10.60 -13.15 2.01
N PRO A 55 -10.57 -12.55 3.22
CA PRO A 55 -9.42 -12.64 4.11
C PRO A 55 -9.08 -14.11 4.44
N THR A 56 -7.80 -14.40 4.66
CA THR A 56 -7.30 -15.73 5.06
C THR A 56 -7.01 -15.82 6.55
N THR A 57 -6.91 -14.69 7.25
CA THR A 57 -6.73 -14.63 8.70
C THR A 57 -7.29 -13.31 9.26
N THR A 58 -7.56 -13.30 10.57
CA THR A 58 -8.03 -12.12 11.28
C THR A 58 -6.86 -11.32 11.88
N PHE A 59 -7.09 -10.10 12.35
CA PHE A 59 -6.09 -9.36 13.13
C PHE A 59 -5.64 -10.10 14.40
N ALA A 60 -6.56 -10.84 15.03
CA ALA A 60 -6.29 -11.59 16.26
C ALA A 60 -5.44 -12.84 15.99
N ASP A 61 -5.70 -13.52 14.87
CA ASP A 61 -5.08 -14.81 14.53
C ASP A 61 -3.85 -14.68 13.62
N CYS A 62 -3.57 -13.47 13.11
CA CYS A 62 -2.45 -13.22 12.22
C CYS A 62 -1.11 -13.47 12.95
N PRO A 63 -0.20 -14.29 12.38
CA PRO A 63 1.13 -14.48 12.96
C PRO A 63 1.95 -13.20 12.90
N GLN A 64 3.09 -13.18 13.59
CA GLN A 64 4.07 -12.11 13.41
C GLN A 64 4.57 -12.11 11.96
N LEU A 65 4.43 -10.97 11.28
CA LEU A 65 4.79 -10.80 9.88
C LEU A 65 6.26 -10.41 9.72
N ASP A 66 6.89 -10.88 8.66
CA ASP A 66 8.16 -10.35 8.14
C ASP A 66 7.91 -9.11 7.27
N VAL A 67 6.82 -9.11 6.49
CA VAL A 67 6.44 -8.01 5.58
C VAL A 67 4.98 -7.64 5.81
N ILE A 68 4.73 -6.36 6.03
CA ILE A 68 3.37 -5.78 6.07
C ILE A 68 3.17 -4.97 4.80
N CYS A 69 2.05 -5.14 4.10
CA CYS A 69 1.68 -4.37 2.92
C CYS A 69 0.27 -3.78 3.07
N VAL A 70 0.19 -2.45 3.13
CA VAL A 70 -1.08 -1.71 3.21
C VAL A 70 -1.47 -1.16 1.83
N PRO A 71 -2.51 -1.68 1.16
CA PRO A 71 -2.98 -1.15 -0.11
C PRO A 71 -3.72 0.18 0.08
N GLY A 72 -4.02 0.86 -1.03
CA GLY A 72 -4.78 2.10 -1.06
C GLY A 72 -6.27 1.91 -1.37
N GLY A 73 -6.87 2.97 -1.91
CA GLY A 73 -8.27 3.03 -2.31
C GLY A 73 -9.14 3.93 -1.43
N ALA A 74 -10.41 4.02 -1.78
CA ALA A 74 -11.36 4.92 -1.11
C ALA A 74 -11.56 4.58 0.38
N GLY A 75 -11.38 3.30 0.75
CA GLY A 75 -11.45 2.82 2.13
C GLY A 75 -10.37 3.41 3.05
N THR A 76 -9.26 3.91 2.50
CA THR A 76 -8.19 4.53 3.31
C THR A 76 -8.68 5.72 4.14
N ASN A 77 -9.68 6.45 3.65
CA ASN A 77 -10.28 7.57 4.38
C ASN A 77 -10.92 7.12 5.70
N ASP A 78 -11.44 5.89 5.76
CA ASP A 78 -11.97 5.30 7.00
C ASP A 78 -10.85 4.71 7.86
N MET A 79 -9.87 4.05 7.23
CA MET A 79 -8.80 3.33 7.93
C MET A 79 -7.82 4.24 8.69
N VAL A 80 -7.65 5.50 8.29
CA VAL A 80 -6.82 6.45 9.07
C VAL A 80 -7.40 6.83 10.43
N GLY A 81 -8.65 6.45 10.72
CA GLY A 81 -9.27 6.61 12.04
C GLY A 81 -9.77 5.33 12.67
N ASP A 82 -9.47 4.18 12.08
CA ASP A 82 -9.87 2.88 12.60
C ASP A 82 -8.81 2.36 13.58
N GLU A 83 -9.05 2.51 14.88
CA GLU A 83 -8.02 2.15 15.86
C GLU A 83 -7.67 0.66 15.91
N GLU A 84 -8.57 -0.22 15.50
CA GLU A 84 -8.26 -1.64 15.43
C GLU A 84 -7.20 -1.93 14.35
N MET A 85 -7.37 -1.30 13.17
CA MET A 85 -6.40 -1.33 12.08
C MET A 85 -5.07 -0.69 12.49
N LEU A 86 -5.10 0.51 13.07
CA LEU A 86 -3.87 1.22 13.43
C LEU A 86 -3.11 0.52 14.56
N ALA A 87 -3.81 -0.02 15.56
CA ALA A 87 -3.20 -0.82 16.62
C ALA A 87 -2.59 -2.12 16.09
N PHE A 88 -3.28 -2.81 15.17
CA PHE A 88 -2.73 -3.98 14.49
C PHE A 88 -1.43 -3.66 13.75
N LEU A 89 -1.40 -2.57 12.98
CA LEU A 89 -0.21 -2.13 12.25
C LEU A 89 0.96 -1.81 13.20
N ARG A 90 0.71 -1.06 14.28
CA ARG A 90 1.74 -0.75 15.29
C ARG A 90 2.29 -2.01 15.96
N LYS A 91 1.43 -2.98 16.28
CA LYS A 91 1.84 -4.28 16.85
C LYS A 91 2.73 -5.05 15.88
N GLN A 92 2.31 -5.22 14.64
CA GLN A 92 3.08 -5.96 13.63
C GLN A 92 4.40 -5.26 13.30
N ALA A 93 4.40 -3.92 13.22
CA ALA A 93 5.57 -3.11 12.92
C ALA A 93 6.74 -3.31 13.90
N ALA A 94 6.47 -3.74 15.14
CA ALA A 94 7.51 -3.97 16.15
C ALA A 94 8.44 -5.15 15.81
N GLY A 95 7.96 -6.14 15.04
CA GLY A 95 8.76 -7.30 14.62
C GLY A 95 8.86 -7.48 13.11
N ALA A 96 8.19 -6.66 12.30
CA ALA A 96 8.27 -6.73 10.85
C ALA A 96 9.63 -6.27 10.35
N LYS A 97 10.21 -7.04 9.42
CA LYS A 97 11.43 -6.65 8.71
C LYS A 97 11.15 -5.47 7.80
N TYR A 98 10.02 -5.48 7.09
CA TYR A 98 9.64 -4.43 6.14
C TYR A 98 8.20 -3.96 6.34
N ILE A 99 8.00 -2.65 6.27
CA ILE A 99 6.69 -2.01 6.34
C ILE A 99 6.43 -1.32 5.02
N THR A 100 5.40 -1.75 4.32
CA THR A 100 5.17 -1.34 2.94
C THR A 100 3.74 -0.90 2.70
N SER A 101 3.56 -0.13 1.64
CA SER A 101 2.23 0.29 1.20
C SER A 101 2.21 0.61 -0.28
N VAL A 102 1.01 0.59 -0.86
CA VAL A 102 0.75 1.06 -2.23
C VAL A 102 -0.24 2.20 -2.18
N CYS A 103 -0.06 3.17 -3.08
CA CYS A 103 -1.02 4.24 -3.31
C CYS A 103 -1.32 4.96 -1.99
N THR A 104 -2.60 5.17 -1.66
CA THR A 104 -3.03 5.85 -0.44
C THR A 104 -2.86 5.03 0.83
N GLY A 105 -2.37 3.79 0.76
CA GLY A 105 -2.07 2.98 1.93
C GLY A 105 -0.96 3.57 2.81
N SER A 106 -0.05 4.37 2.23
CA SER A 106 0.96 5.10 3.03
C SER A 106 0.33 6.14 3.96
N LEU A 107 -0.88 6.64 3.68
CA LEU A 107 -1.58 7.51 4.62
C LEU A 107 -2.05 6.76 5.86
N VAL A 108 -2.42 5.49 5.73
CA VAL A 108 -2.77 4.63 6.88
C VAL A 108 -1.53 4.30 7.71
N LEU A 109 -0.39 4.04 7.06
CA LEU A 109 0.90 3.93 7.76
C LEU A 109 1.27 5.23 8.48
N GLY A 110 1.05 6.38 7.83
CA GLY A 110 1.22 7.71 8.42
C GLY A 110 0.35 7.89 9.67
N ALA A 111 -0.95 7.59 9.56
CA ALA A 111 -1.91 7.63 10.66
C ALA A 111 -1.55 6.67 11.82
N ALA A 112 -0.87 5.56 11.53
CA ALA A 112 -0.34 4.66 12.55
C ALA A 112 0.98 5.15 13.20
N GLY A 113 1.50 6.30 12.78
CA GLY A 113 2.77 6.88 13.25
C GLY A 113 4.02 6.23 12.65
N LEU A 114 3.87 5.37 11.64
CA LEU A 114 4.95 4.51 11.13
C LEU A 114 5.86 5.18 10.10
N LEU A 115 5.54 6.42 9.69
CA LEU A 115 6.27 7.19 8.68
C LEU A 115 6.94 8.47 9.21
N LYS A 116 6.89 8.74 10.52
CA LYS A 116 7.52 9.94 11.11
C LYS A 116 9.03 9.95 10.85
N GLY A 117 9.52 10.96 10.13
CA GLY A 117 10.92 11.09 9.73
C GLY A 117 11.38 10.14 8.62
N TYR A 118 10.45 9.50 7.89
CA TYR A 118 10.74 8.66 6.74
C TYR A 118 10.37 9.36 5.44
N ARG A 119 11.19 9.19 4.40
CA ARG A 119 10.77 9.47 3.03
C ARG A 119 9.68 8.47 2.62
N ALA A 120 8.61 8.98 2.03
CA ALA A 120 7.51 8.16 1.56
C ALA A 120 6.87 8.77 0.30
N THR A 121 6.30 7.90 -0.54
CA THR A 121 5.43 8.27 -1.66
C THR A 121 4.01 7.75 -1.41
N THR A 122 3.08 8.19 -2.25
CA THR A 122 1.66 7.77 -2.22
C THR A 122 1.04 8.03 -3.60
N HIS A 123 -0.28 7.91 -3.73
CA HIS A 123 -0.96 8.36 -4.94
C HIS A 123 -0.69 9.85 -5.20
N TRP A 124 -0.52 10.25 -6.46
CA TRP A 124 -0.18 11.63 -6.83
C TRP A 124 -1.18 12.65 -6.27
N SER A 125 -2.46 12.30 -6.20
CA SER A 125 -3.51 13.18 -5.69
C SER A 125 -3.52 13.34 -4.17
N ALA A 126 -2.66 12.60 -3.45
CA ALA A 126 -2.67 12.52 -2.00
C ALA A 126 -1.28 12.77 -1.37
N ILE A 127 -0.28 13.11 -2.19
CA ILE A 127 1.13 13.27 -1.78
C ILE A 127 1.31 14.31 -0.67
N ASP A 128 0.53 15.39 -0.71
CA ASP A 128 0.68 16.51 0.23
C ASP A 128 0.24 16.14 1.66
N PHE A 129 -0.60 15.12 1.83
CA PHE A 129 -1.04 14.67 3.16
C PHE A 129 0.05 13.97 3.97
N LEU A 130 1.09 13.44 3.31
CA LEU A 130 2.18 12.71 3.98
C LEU A 130 2.93 13.58 5.00
N ALA A 131 3.11 14.87 4.69
CA ALA A 131 3.79 15.81 5.58
C ALA A 131 3.05 15.98 6.92
N GLY A 132 1.71 15.94 6.91
CA GLY A 132 0.88 16.01 8.12
C GLY A 132 1.10 14.84 9.08
N PHE A 133 1.60 13.70 8.59
CA PHE A 133 1.97 12.53 9.38
C PHE A 133 3.47 12.48 9.74
N GLY A 134 4.20 13.57 9.48
CA GLY A 134 5.64 13.68 9.74
C GLY A 134 6.52 12.92 8.76
N ALA A 135 5.97 12.42 7.65
CA ALA A 135 6.77 11.84 6.57
C ALA A 135 7.36 12.95 5.67
N ILE A 136 8.41 12.61 4.92
CA ILE A 136 9.03 13.49 3.92
C ILE A 136 8.47 13.09 2.54
N PRO A 137 7.53 13.86 1.96
CA PRO A 137 6.90 13.49 0.70
C PRO A 137 7.93 13.42 -0.43
N THR A 138 7.99 12.27 -1.10
CA THR A 138 8.97 11.98 -2.16
C THR A 138 8.23 11.55 -3.41
N LYS A 139 8.32 12.35 -4.49
CA LYS A 139 7.64 12.08 -5.77
C LYS A 139 8.42 11.06 -6.61
N THR A 140 8.40 9.80 -6.21
CA THR A 140 8.93 8.67 -6.98
C THR A 140 7.89 7.56 -7.10
N ARG A 141 8.04 6.70 -8.11
CA ARG A 141 7.15 5.54 -8.32
C ARG A 141 7.26 4.53 -7.18
N VAL A 142 8.49 4.26 -6.74
CA VAL A 142 8.81 3.48 -5.54
C VAL A 142 9.75 4.34 -4.70
N CYS A 143 9.42 4.54 -3.43
CA CYS A 143 10.27 5.22 -2.46
C CYS A 143 10.71 4.23 -1.39
N VAL A 144 12.03 4.03 -1.31
CA VAL A 144 12.67 3.17 -0.31
C VAL A 144 13.42 4.05 0.68
N ASP A 145 13.13 3.88 1.97
CA ASP A 145 13.85 4.52 3.06
C ASP A 145 14.00 3.53 4.22
N ARG A 146 15.23 3.04 4.44
CA ARG A 146 15.55 1.97 5.39
C ARG A 146 14.64 0.76 5.10
N ASN A 147 13.75 0.41 6.03
CA ASN A 147 12.83 -0.70 5.86
C ASN A 147 11.38 -0.28 5.51
N ARG A 148 11.19 0.97 5.05
CA ARG A 148 9.91 1.46 4.51
C ARG A 148 9.95 1.45 2.99
N PHE A 149 9.03 0.70 2.39
CA PHE A 149 8.86 0.64 0.92
C PHE A 149 7.48 1.15 0.59
N THR A 150 7.39 2.34 0.00
CA THR A 150 6.11 2.93 -0.39
C THR A 150 6.05 3.00 -1.92
N GLY A 151 4.98 2.46 -2.49
CA GLY A 151 4.67 2.57 -3.91
C GLY A 151 3.68 3.71 -4.16
N GLY A 152 3.82 4.37 -5.30
CA GLY A 152 2.89 5.40 -5.77
C GLY A 152 1.54 4.82 -6.18
N GLY A 153 0.91 5.37 -7.21
CA GLY A 153 -0.43 4.96 -7.61
C GLY A 153 -0.52 3.52 -8.14
N VAL A 154 -1.46 2.76 -7.60
CA VAL A 154 -2.03 1.51 -8.12
C VAL A 154 -1.03 0.48 -8.64
N THR A 155 -0.64 0.58 -9.90
CA THR A 155 0.27 -0.38 -10.56
C THR A 155 1.70 -0.34 -10.02
N ALA A 156 2.07 0.72 -9.29
CA ALA A 156 3.33 0.79 -8.54
C ALA A 156 3.48 -0.37 -7.53
N GLY A 157 2.37 -1.03 -7.18
CA GLY A 157 2.31 -2.28 -6.43
C GLY A 157 3.29 -3.35 -6.94
N ILE A 158 3.31 -3.60 -8.25
CA ILE A 158 4.12 -4.65 -8.85
C ILE A 158 5.61 -4.29 -8.76
N ASP A 159 5.96 -3.05 -9.11
CA ASP A 159 7.35 -2.58 -9.11
C ASP A 159 7.96 -2.56 -7.70
N PHE A 160 7.23 -2.08 -6.69
CA PHE A 160 7.75 -2.08 -5.32
C PHE A 160 7.92 -3.53 -4.83
N ALA A 161 7.00 -4.43 -5.17
CA ALA A 161 7.08 -5.82 -4.71
C ALA A 161 8.29 -6.52 -5.33
N LEU A 162 8.57 -6.31 -6.62
CA LEU A 162 9.79 -6.80 -7.26
C LEU A 162 11.05 -6.20 -6.63
N THR A 163 11.05 -4.89 -6.37
CA THR A 163 12.14 -4.19 -5.67
C THR A 163 12.37 -4.80 -4.28
N LEU A 164 11.31 -5.06 -3.53
CA LEU A 164 11.39 -5.66 -2.20
C LEU A 164 11.88 -7.10 -2.26
N VAL A 165 11.43 -7.91 -3.22
CA VAL A 165 11.91 -9.30 -3.37
C VAL A 165 13.42 -9.32 -3.63
N SER A 166 13.95 -8.35 -4.39
CA SER A 166 15.39 -8.24 -4.63
C SER A 166 16.19 -8.01 -3.35
N GLU A 167 15.63 -7.28 -2.38
CA GLU A 167 16.23 -7.00 -1.06
C GLU A 167 15.95 -8.11 -0.03
N LEU A 168 14.79 -8.75 -0.13
CA LEU A 168 14.30 -9.74 0.82
C LEU A 168 14.88 -11.14 0.57
N VAL A 169 15.09 -11.49 -0.70
CA VAL A 169 15.57 -12.81 -1.13
C VAL A 169 16.91 -12.64 -1.85
N ASP A 170 16.87 -12.24 -3.12
CA ASP A 170 18.00 -11.81 -3.93
C ASP A 170 17.50 -11.27 -5.27
N ARG A 171 18.39 -10.60 -6.01
CA ARG A 171 18.12 -10.07 -7.34
C ARG A 171 17.64 -11.12 -8.34
N ARG A 172 18.23 -12.32 -8.30
CA ARG A 172 17.91 -13.40 -9.25
C ARG A 172 16.46 -13.86 -9.09
N MET A 173 15.98 -13.95 -7.85
CA MET A 173 14.59 -14.29 -7.56
C MET A 173 13.64 -13.23 -8.09
N ALA A 174 13.95 -11.95 -7.91
CA ALA A 174 13.13 -10.86 -8.44
C ALA A 174 13.05 -10.91 -9.99
N GLU A 175 14.18 -11.10 -10.67
CA GLU A 175 14.23 -11.26 -12.14
C GLU A 175 13.48 -12.53 -12.61
N ALA A 176 13.59 -13.63 -11.88
CA ALA A 176 12.88 -14.87 -12.19
C ALA A 176 11.36 -14.71 -12.06
N ILE A 177 10.88 -14.02 -11.01
CA ILE A 177 9.46 -13.71 -10.84
C ILE A 177 8.99 -12.75 -11.94
N GLN A 178 9.76 -11.70 -12.23
CA GLN A 178 9.45 -10.75 -13.30
C GLN A 178 9.26 -11.48 -14.64
N LEU A 179 10.18 -12.39 -14.99
CA LEU A 179 10.09 -13.20 -16.19
C LEU A 179 8.90 -14.17 -16.13
N GLY A 180 8.68 -14.83 -14.99
CA GLY A 180 7.63 -15.83 -14.81
C GLY A 180 6.21 -15.25 -14.94
N ILE A 181 6.01 -13.99 -14.57
CA ILE A 181 4.72 -13.27 -14.77
C ILE A 181 4.72 -12.42 -16.04
N GLU A 182 5.78 -12.48 -16.85
CA GLU A 182 5.98 -11.69 -18.06
C GLU A 182 5.74 -10.18 -17.84
N TYR A 183 6.28 -9.63 -16.74
CA TYR A 183 6.13 -8.21 -16.43
C TYR A 183 7.04 -7.35 -17.34
N ASN A 184 6.52 -7.09 -18.54
CA ASN A 184 7.12 -6.29 -19.60
C ASN A 184 6.08 -5.26 -20.10
N PRO A 185 5.76 -4.22 -19.28
CA PRO A 185 4.66 -3.32 -19.58
C PRO A 185 4.97 -2.41 -20.78
N ALA A 186 4.02 -2.32 -21.72
CA ALA A 186 4.06 -1.39 -22.84
C ALA A 186 2.74 -0.56 -22.89
N PRO A 187 2.59 0.47 -22.03
CA PRO A 187 1.36 1.26 -21.99
C PRO A 187 1.07 1.94 -23.34
N PRO A 188 -0.18 1.89 -23.86
CA PRO A 188 -0.53 2.51 -25.14
C PRO A 188 -0.62 4.04 -25.11
N PHE A 189 -0.51 4.65 -23.92
CA PHE A 189 -0.58 6.10 -23.72
C PHE A 189 0.46 6.55 -22.67
N ASN A 190 0.87 7.82 -22.74
CA ASN A 190 1.81 8.43 -21.78
C ASN A 190 1.10 9.30 -20.70
N ALA A 191 -0.08 8.86 -20.23
CA ALA A 191 -0.91 9.64 -19.29
C ALA A 191 -0.90 9.10 -17.84
N GLY A 192 0.10 8.28 -17.49
CA GLY A 192 0.21 7.64 -16.17
C GLY A 192 0.73 8.55 -15.04
N SER A 193 1.21 9.76 -15.36
CA SER A 193 1.70 10.76 -14.40
C SER A 193 1.02 12.10 -14.66
N PRO A 194 0.74 12.91 -13.61
CA PRO A 194 0.31 14.29 -13.80
C PRO A 194 1.34 15.14 -14.57
N ASP A 195 2.61 14.73 -14.60
CA ASP A 195 3.69 15.45 -15.30
C ASP A 195 3.72 15.16 -16.82
N THR A 196 3.06 14.08 -17.27
CA THR A 196 3.09 13.64 -18.68
C THR A 196 1.71 13.59 -19.34
N ALA A 197 0.64 13.52 -18.56
CA ALA A 197 -0.72 13.51 -19.06
C ALA A 197 -1.09 14.85 -19.75
N PRO A 198 -1.92 14.83 -20.82
CA PRO A 198 -2.48 16.05 -21.38
C PRO A 198 -3.22 16.88 -20.31
N ALA A 199 -3.11 18.20 -20.39
CA ALA A 199 -3.62 19.10 -19.34
C ALA A 199 -5.13 18.96 -19.14
N GLU A 200 -5.89 18.76 -20.21
CA GLU A 200 -7.33 18.54 -20.21
C GLU A 200 -7.71 17.21 -19.56
N VAL A 201 -6.90 16.16 -19.74
CA VAL A 201 -7.10 14.87 -19.07
C VAL A 201 -6.86 15.01 -17.57
N LEU A 202 -5.77 15.67 -17.18
CA LEU A 202 -5.47 15.95 -15.77
C LEU A 202 -6.58 16.78 -15.11
N ALA A 203 -7.06 17.82 -15.78
CA ALA A 203 -8.15 18.66 -15.29
C ALA A 203 -9.44 17.85 -15.09
N SER A 204 -9.84 17.04 -16.07
CA SER A 204 -11.03 16.19 -15.99
C SER A 204 -10.92 15.16 -14.84
N VAL A 205 -9.75 14.56 -14.63
CA VAL A 205 -9.54 13.64 -13.51
C VAL A 205 -9.62 14.36 -12.18
N LYS A 206 -9.00 15.54 -12.05
CA LYS A 206 -9.08 16.37 -10.82
C LYS A 206 -10.52 16.73 -10.47
N GLU A 207 -11.32 17.11 -11.46
CA GLU A 207 -12.75 17.41 -11.27
C GLU A 207 -13.51 16.17 -10.77
N ARG A 208 -13.31 15.00 -11.38
CA ARG A 208 -13.97 13.75 -10.97
C ARG A 208 -13.62 13.34 -9.53
N ILE A 209 -12.38 13.54 -9.10
CA ILE A 209 -11.96 13.13 -7.75
C ILE A 209 -12.25 14.20 -6.69
N ALA A 210 -12.58 15.44 -7.06
CA ALA A 210 -12.75 16.56 -6.13
C ALA A 210 -13.74 16.26 -4.98
N PRO A 211 -14.92 15.63 -5.20
CA PRO A 211 -15.82 15.28 -4.09
C PRO A 211 -15.18 14.31 -3.09
N SER A 212 -14.43 13.32 -3.58
CA SER A 212 -13.71 12.37 -2.72
C SER A 212 -12.56 13.03 -1.94
N GLN A 213 -11.96 14.09 -2.49
CA GLN A 213 -10.86 14.82 -1.89
C GLN A 213 -11.29 15.67 -0.70
N VAL A 214 -12.52 16.21 -0.70
CA VAL A 214 -13.09 16.90 0.47
C VAL A 214 -13.11 15.95 1.66
N ARG A 215 -13.73 14.77 1.49
CA ARG A 215 -13.79 13.74 2.53
C ARG A 215 -12.38 13.30 2.96
N ARG A 216 -11.45 13.11 2.03
CA ARG A 216 -10.08 12.71 2.35
C ARG A 216 -9.40 13.74 3.24
N THR A 217 -9.50 15.03 2.87
CA THR A 217 -8.91 16.14 3.61
C THR A 217 -9.37 16.14 5.06
N GLU A 218 -10.69 16.10 5.28
CA GLU A 218 -11.27 16.07 6.63
C GLU A 218 -10.75 14.89 7.48
N GLN A 219 -10.64 13.70 6.88
CA GLN A 219 -10.17 12.52 7.60
C GLN A 219 -8.66 12.58 7.89
N MET A 220 -7.86 13.10 6.96
CA MET A 220 -6.41 13.25 7.16
C MET A 220 -6.11 14.28 8.25
N GLU A 221 -6.81 15.42 8.25
CA GLU A 221 -6.66 16.46 9.27
C GLU A 221 -7.01 15.92 10.66
N ARG A 222 -8.13 15.21 10.80
CA ARG A 222 -8.51 14.55 12.07
C ARG A 222 -7.48 13.52 12.52
N ALA A 223 -6.96 12.72 11.59
CA ALA A 223 -5.95 11.72 11.90
C ALA A 223 -4.61 12.34 12.32
N ALA A 224 -4.16 13.38 11.62
CA ALA A 224 -2.93 14.11 11.95
C ALA A 224 -3.04 14.80 13.32
N ALA A 225 -4.20 15.39 13.64
CA ALA A 225 -4.43 16.01 14.94
C ALA A 225 -4.34 15.01 16.11
N ARG A 226 -4.79 13.76 15.93
CA ARG A 226 -4.67 12.71 16.94
C ARG A 226 -3.22 12.27 17.18
N LEU A 227 -2.39 12.25 16.15
CA LEU A 227 -0.98 11.86 16.25
C LEU A 227 -0.09 12.91 16.93
N ALA A 228 -0.55 14.16 16.99
CA ALA A 228 0.18 15.25 17.63
C ALA A 228 -0.08 15.34 19.15
N GLN A 229 -1.06 14.58 19.66
CA GLN A 229 -1.40 14.46 21.09
C GLN A 229 -0.57 13.35 21.74
#